data_AF-A0A1I7U4K5-F1
#
_entry.id   AF-A0A1I7U4K5-F1
#
_cell.length_a   1.000
_cell.length_b   1.000
_cell.length_c   1.000
_cell.angle_alpha   90.00
_cell.angle_beta   90.00
_cell.angle_gamma   90.00
#
_symmetry.space_group_name_H-M   'P 1'
#
loop_
_entity.id
_entity.type
_entity.pdbx_description
1 polymer ?
#
loop_
_entity_poly.entity_id
_entity_poly.type
_entity_poly.pdbx_seq_one_letter_code
_entity_poly.pdbx_strand_id
1 'polypeptide(L)'
;MIRVCFGCHLALIGFGGLGFMVMEKFSIIFSISSLAIAIAFFCLIIIVQGFNFLIFFLALQRVLLYFLPESEKILTTVSVKLLGNIRYLYLLLFVKDFLNFVLTLACYTDCGEVWKGVNDIFPLTIFLFLYTSILLSAILYIPIMIHIRKFAHLPMAIESNPQRYILLQTSVILVFKLVCIPVTIPVISLGWNIQSLKYLYMTLDIFAIPLIVQMSYLISNKRNVTVLLSSFKLSNILGLFRKKVNSVTPEPVNSY
;
A
#
# COMPACT_ATOMS: atom_id res chain seq x y z
N MET A 1 1.25 -7.75 -8.44
CA MET A 1 0.80 -6.82 -7.39
C MET A 1 1.38 -5.41 -7.55
N ILE A 2 2.71 -5.21 -7.50
CA ILE A 2 3.33 -3.86 -7.63
C ILE A 2 2.92 -3.13 -8.93
N ARG A 3 2.90 -3.83 -10.08
CA ARG A 3 2.46 -3.26 -11.37
C ARG A 3 0.98 -2.83 -11.37
N VAL A 4 0.12 -3.60 -10.72
CA VAL A 4 -1.33 -3.31 -10.62
C VAL A 4 -1.55 -2.09 -9.72
N CYS A 5 -0.86 -2.06 -8.58
CA CYS A 5 -0.94 -0.95 -7.64
C CYS A 5 -0.43 0.38 -8.25
N PHE A 6 0.69 0.33 -8.96
CA PHE A 6 1.22 1.48 -9.70
C PHE A 6 0.27 1.93 -10.81
N GLY A 7 -0.33 0.99 -11.55
CA GLY A 7 -1.37 1.28 -12.54
C GLY A 7 -2.59 1.96 -11.92
N CYS A 8 -3.07 1.50 -10.76
CA CYS A 8 -4.19 2.12 -10.04
C CYS A 8 -3.85 3.54 -9.54
N HIS A 9 -2.63 3.78 -9.02
CA HIS A 9 -2.21 5.13 -8.65
C HIS A 9 -2.08 6.08 -9.84
N LEU A 10 -1.52 5.62 -10.95
CA LEU A 10 -1.47 6.40 -12.19
C LEU A 10 -2.86 6.69 -12.73
N ALA A 11 -3.79 5.73 -12.63
CA ALA A 11 -5.18 5.94 -12.99
C ALA A 11 -5.84 6.99 -12.08
N LEU A 12 -5.62 6.96 -10.76
CA LEU A 12 -6.12 8.00 -9.85
C LEU A 12 -5.60 9.39 -10.20
N ILE A 13 -4.30 9.53 -10.46
CA ILE A 13 -3.69 10.81 -10.81
C ILE A 13 -4.17 11.29 -12.19
N GLY A 14 -4.18 10.39 -13.18
CA GLY A 14 -4.56 10.69 -14.56
C GLY A 14 -6.04 11.04 -14.72
N PHE A 15 -6.94 10.20 -14.21
CA PHE A 15 -8.38 10.47 -14.28
C PHE A 15 -8.82 11.58 -13.33
N GLY A 16 -8.16 11.75 -12.19
CA GLY A 16 -8.40 12.88 -11.29
C GLY A 16 -8.06 14.22 -11.95
N GLY A 17 -6.91 14.29 -12.64
CA GLY A 17 -6.53 15.47 -13.42
C GLY A 17 -7.47 15.72 -14.61
N LEU A 18 -7.85 14.66 -15.33
CA LEU A 18 -8.79 14.75 -16.47
C LEU A 18 -10.17 15.24 -16.02
N GLY A 19 -10.69 14.74 -14.89
CA GLY A 19 -11.98 15.14 -14.32
C GLY A 19 -11.99 16.63 -13.93
N PHE A 20 -10.90 17.13 -13.35
CA PHE A 20 -10.76 18.56 -13.01
C PHE A 20 -10.70 19.47 -14.26
N MET A 21 -10.07 19.02 -15.35
CA MET A 21 -9.98 19.78 -16.60
C MET A 21 -11.29 19.81 -17.40
N VAL A 22 -12.18 18.83 -17.22
CA VAL A 22 -13.40 18.65 -18.02
C VAL A 22 -14.66 19.21 -17.32
N MET A 23 -14.48 19.96 -16.24
CA MET A 23 -15.54 20.47 -15.33
C MET A 23 -16.72 21.24 -15.98
N GLU A 24 -16.68 21.56 -17.28
CA GLU A 24 -17.72 22.39 -17.90
C GLU A 24 -18.44 21.84 -19.16
N LYS A 25 -18.02 20.76 -19.85
CA LYS A 25 -18.61 20.49 -21.20
C LYS A 25 -19.02 19.06 -21.57
N PHE A 26 -18.60 18.01 -20.89
CA PHE A 26 -18.93 16.62 -21.30
C PHE A 26 -19.31 15.71 -20.12
N SER A 27 -20.62 15.63 -19.85
CA SER A 27 -21.20 14.81 -18.77
C SER A 27 -20.75 13.34 -18.82
N ILE A 28 -20.68 12.74 -20.02
CA ILE A 28 -20.32 11.32 -20.18
C ILE A 28 -18.84 11.06 -19.81
N ILE A 29 -17.92 11.91 -20.26
CA ILE A 29 -16.48 11.75 -19.97
C ILE A 29 -16.23 11.90 -18.48
N PHE A 30 -16.90 12.87 -17.84
CA PHE A 30 -16.84 13.05 -16.39
C PHE A 30 -17.34 11.80 -15.65
N SER A 31 -18.49 11.24 -16.04
CA SER A 31 -19.04 10.00 -15.45
C SER A 31 -18.13 8.78 -15.63
N ILE A 32 -17.51 8.61 -16.80
CA ILE A 32 -16.55 7.52 -17.03
C ILE A 32 -15.31 7.71 -16.16
N SER A 33 -14.79 8.93 -16.06
CA SER A 33 -13.61 9.24 -15.25
C SER A 33 -13.86 9.00 -13.75
N SER A 34 -15.04 9.39 -13.23
CA SER A 34 -15.39 9.19 -11.82
C SER A 34 -15.58 7.70 -11.49
N LEU A 35 -16.19 6.93 -12.40
CA LEU A 35 -16.30 5.49 -12.26
C LEU A 35 -14.92 4.81 -12.24
N ALA A 36 -14.02 5.21 -13.14
CA ALA A 36 -12.65 4.68 -13.19
C ALA A 36 -11.88 4.98 -11.89
N ILE A 37 -12.02 6.19 -11.34
CA ILE A 37 -11.44 6.58 -10.05
C ILE A 37 -12.00 5.71 -8.92
N ALA A 38 -13.31 5.51 -8.86
CA ALA A 38 -13.96 4.70 -7.83
C ALA A 38 -13.47 3.24 -7.87
N ILE A 39 -13.37 2.64 -9.06
CA ILE A 39 -12.83 1.28 -9.23
C ILE A 39 -11.36 1.23 -8.78
N ALA A 40 -10.54 2.21 -9.15
CA ALA A 40 -9.13 2.26 -8.75
C ALA A 40 -8.97 2.36 -7.22
N PHE A 41 -9.77 3.20 -6.56
CA PHE A 41 -9.80 3.29 -5.09
C PHE A 41 -10.18 1.95 -4.46
N PHE A 42 -11.24 1.30 -4.97
CA PHE A 42 -11.69 0.01 -4.46
C PHE A 42 -10.61 -1.07 -4.61
N CYS A 43 -9.92 -1.14 -5.75
CA CYS A 43 -8.79 -2.06 -5.94
C CYS A 43 -7.65 -1.79 -4.97
N LEU A 44 -7.28 -0.52 -4.75
CA LEU A 44 -6.19 -0.16 -3.83
C LEU A 44 -6.51 -0.53 -2.38
N ILE A 45 -7.76 -0.36 -1.96
CA ILE A 45 -8.24 -0.78 -0.64
C ILE A 45 -7.96 -2.26 -0.41
N ILE A 46 -8.38 -3.11 -1.34
CA ILE A 46 -8.20 -4.56 -1.24
C ILE A 46 -6.71 -4.91 -1.24
N ILE A 47 -5.92 -4.26 -2.11
CA ILE A 47 -4.47 -4.46 -2.18
C ILE A 47 -3.82 -4.16 -0.82
N VAL A 48 -4.15 -3.02 -0.22
CA VAL A 48 -3.60 -2.58 1.06
C VAL A 48 -3.99 -3.51 2.21
N GLN A 49 -5.27 -3.91 2.30
CA GLN A 49 -5.72 -4.88 3.30
C GLN A 49 -4.97 -6.22 3.17
N GLY A 50 -4.81 -6.72 1.94
CA GLY A 50 -4.06 -7.93 1.66
C GLY A 50 -2.58 -7.81 2.08
N PHE A 51 -1.93 -6.69 1.79
CA PHE A 51 -0.56 -6.43 2.23
C PHE A 51 -0.42 -6.46 3.76
N ASN A 52 -1.30 -5.78 4.48
CA ASN A 52 -1.28 -5.74 5.93
C ASN A 52 -1.44 -7.13 6.55
N PHE A 53 -2.36 -7.93 6.01
CA PHE A 53 -2.54 -9.32 6.42
C PHE A 53 -1.29 -10.18 6.17
N LEU A 54 -0.68 -10.07 4.98
CA LEU A 54 0.50 -10.85 4.62
C LEU A 54 1.71 -10.48 5.49
N ILE A 55 1.90 -9.21 5.81
CA ILE A 55 2.98 -8.74 6.71
C ILE A 55 2.80 -9.37 8.09
N PHE A 56 1.58 -9.34 8.65
CA PHE A 56 1.30 -9.97 9.93
C PHE A 56 1.53 -11.48 9.91
N PHE A 57 1.02 -12.17 8.89
CA PHE A 57 1.18 -13.61 8.74
C PHE A 57 2.66 -14.03 8.64
N LEU A 58 3.46 -13.30 7.85
CA LEU A 58 4.89 -13.56 7.70
C LEU A 58 5.66 -13.29 9.00
N ALA A 59 5.30 -12.25 9.75
CA ALA A 59 5.90 -11.97 11.06
C ALA A 59 5.58 -13.08 12.07
N LEU A 60 4.31 -13.50 12.12
CA LEU A 60 3.86 -14.59 12.98
C LEU A 60 4.58 -15.90 12.65
N GLN A 61 4.66 -16.27 11.37
CA GLN A 61 5.38 -17.47 10.93
C GLN A 61 6.83 -17.47 11.43
N ARG A 62 7.54 -16.35 11.27
CA ARG A 62 8.96 -16.24 11.67
C ARG A 62 9.15 -16.34 13.18
N VAL A 63 8.25 -15.76 13.97
CA VAL A 63 8.32 -15.89 15.43
C VAL A 63 7.97 -17.30 15.89
N LEU A 64 6.98 -17.94 15.26
CA LEU A 64 6.65 -19.33 15.57
C LEU A 64 7.81 -20.29 15.21
N LEU A 65 8.47 -20.09 14.07
CA LEU A 65 9.68 -20.84 13.72
C LEU A 65 10.81 -20.65 14.74
N TYR A 66 10.92 -19.46 15.33
CA TYR A 66 11.93 -19.17 16.34
C TYR A 66 11.66 -19.91 17.66
N PHE A 67 10.41 -19.92 18.14
CA PHE A 67 10.07 -20.59 19.39
C PHE A 67 9.87 -22.10 19.24
N LEU A 68 9.48 -22.57 18.04
CA LEU A 68 9.11 -23.95 17.75
C LEU A 68 9.80 -24.42 16.46
N PRO A 69 11.12 -24.66 16.46
CA PRO A 69 11.84 -25.13 15.28
C PRO A 69 11.29 -26.46 14.74
N GLU A 70 10.76 -27.33 15.60
CA GLU A 70 10.10 -28.59 15.22
C GLU A 70 8.88 -28.38 14.29
N SER A 71 8.26 -27.21 14.32
CA SER A 71 7.11 -26.86 13.48
C SER A 71 7.49 -26.37 12.08
N GLU A 72 8.78 -26.34 11.74
CA GLU A 72 9.29 -25.74 10.50
C GLU A 72 8.64 -26.31 9.25
N LYS A 73 8.52 -27.63 9.14
CA LYS A 73 7.89 -28.30 7.99
C LYS A 73 6.42 -27.90 7.83
N ILE A 74 5.69 -27.79 8.94
CA ILE A 74 4.27 -27.43 8.92
C ILE A 74 4.12 -25.96 8.51
N LEU A 75 4.85 -25.06 9.17
CA LEU A 75 4.76 -23.62 8.93
C LEU A 75 5.20 -23.23 7.52
N THR A 76 6.28 -23.83 7.01
CA THR A 76 6.72 -23.62 5.63
C THR A 76 5.67 -24.11 4.63
N THR A 77 5.10 -25.31 4.84
CA THR A 77 4.02 -25.84 3.99
C THR A 77 2.79 -24.93 3.97
N VAL A 78 2.35 -24.45 5.14
CA VAL A 78 1.21 -23.53 5.23
C VAL A 78 1.51 -22.23 4.49
N SER A 79 2.70 -21.65 4.66
CA SER A 79 3.09 -20.40 4.00
C SER A 79 3.16 -20.54 2.48
N VAL A 80 3.72 -21.63 1.97
CA VAL A 80 3.80 -21.91 0.53
C VAL A 80 2.41 -22.13 -0.04
N LYS A 81 1.53 -22.86 0.67
CA LYS A 81 0.15 -23.08 0.22
C LYS A 81 -0.65 -21.78 0.21
N LEU A 82 -0.53 -20.96 1.25
CA LEU A 82 -1.23 -19.67 1.36
C LEU A 82 -0.75 -18.68 0.29
N LEU A 83 0.56 -18.54 0.11
CA LEU A 83 1.15 -17.64 -0.89
C LEU A 83 0.93 -18.16 -2.32
N GLY A 84 0.96 -19.48 -2.54
CA GLY A 84 0.61 -20.09 -3.82
C GLY A 84 -0.86 -19.85 -4.19
N ASN A 85 -1.74 -19.86 -3.19
CA ASN A 85 -3.18 -19.67 -3.33
C ASN A 85 -3.63 -18.24 -2.96
N ILE A 86 -2.75 -17.25 -3.10
CA ILE A 86 -3.01 -15.85 -2.71
C ILE A 86 -4.27 -15.25 -3.37
N ARG A 87 -4.69 -15.79 -4.53
CA ARG A 87 -5.91 -15.37 -5.23
C ARG A 87 -7.17 -15.53 -4.36
N TYR A 88 -7.25 -16.60 -3.57
CA TYR A 88 -8.41 -16.83 -2.71
C TYR A 88 -8.48 -15.84 -1.55
N LEU A 89 -7.33 -15.42 -1.00
CA LEU A 89 -7.28 -14.35 -0.01
C LEU A 89 -7.84 -13.05 -0.58
N TYR A 90 -7.38 -12.66 -1.78
CA TYR A 90 -7.88 -11.47 -2.46
C TYR A 90 -9.36 -11.54 -2.82
N LEU A 91 -9.85 -12.72 -3.23
CA LEU A 91 -11.27 -12.95 -3.49
C LEU A 91 -12.11 -12.83 -2.22
N LEU A 92 -11.63 -13.37 -1.09
CA LEU A 92 -12.29 -13.23 0.21
C LEU A 92 -12.39 -11.76 0.65
N LEU A 93 -11.30 -10.99 0.51
CA LEU A 93 -11.29 -9.56 0.81
C LEU A 93 -12.24 -8.77 -0.12
N PHE A 94 -12.27 -9.11 -1.41
CA PHE A 94 -13.21 -8.52 -2.37
C PHE A 94 -14.67 -8.76 -1.96
N VAL A 95 -15.04 -10.01 -1.67
CA VAL A 95 -16.41 -10.37 -1.26
C VAL A 95 -16.79 -9.64 0.02
N LYS A 96 -15.88 -9.56 1.00
CA LYS A 96 -16.09 -8.82 2.26
C LYS A 96 -16.38 -7.33 2.02
N ASP A 97 -15.57 -6.65 1.22
CA ASP A 97 -15.76 -5.21 0.94
C ASP A 97 -16.98 -4.96 0.06
N PHE A 98 -17.28 -5.85 -0.89
CA PHE A 98 -18.47 -5.78 -1.72
C PHE A 98 -19.76 -5.95 -0.89
N LEU A 99 -19.81 -6.94 0.00
CA LEU A 99 -20.94 -7.12 0.92
C LEU A 99 -21.13 -5.89 1.82
N ASN A 100 -20.05 -5.32 2.35
CA ASN A 100 -20.11 -4.10 3.15
C ASN A 100 -20.68 -2.91 2.36
N PHE A 101 -20.28 -2.76 1.09
CA PHE A 101 -20.80 -1.73 0.21
C PHE A 101 -22.30 -1.90 -0.07
N VAL A 102 -22.74 -3.13 -0.40
CA VAL A 102 -24.15 -3.45 -0.62
C VAL A 102 -24.99 -3.20 0.62
N LEU A 103 -24.52 -3.62 1.81
CA LEU A 103 -25.20 -3.38 3.08
C LEU A 103 -25.31 -1.90 3.41
N THR A 104 -24.27 -1.11 3.11
CA THR A 104 -24.30 0.34 3.31
C THR A 104 -25.31 1.02 2.38
N LEU A 105 -25.40 0.60 1.11
CA LEU A 105 -26.41 1.11 0.18
C LEU A 105 -27.83 0.71 0.59
N ALA A 106 -28.04 -0.54 1.00
CA ALA A 106 -29.33 -0.99 1.51
C ALA A 106 -29.74 -0.24 2.79
N CYS A 107 -28.78 0.07 3.66
CA CYS A 107 -29.00 0.85 4.88
C CYS A 107 -29.25 2.34 4.62
N TYR A 108 -28.96 2.85 3.42
CA TYR A 108 -29.23 4.26 3.08
C TYR A 108 -30.71 4.55 2.88
N THR A 109 -31.47 3.59 2.33
CA THR A 109 -32.87 3.82 1.92
C THR A 109 -33.88 3.61 3.04
N ASP A 110 -33.69 2.60 3.89
CA ASP A 110 -34.36 2.42 5.19
C ASP A 110 -33.80 1.15 5.84
N CYS A 111 -33.27 1.22 7.06
CA CYS A 111 -32.83 0.02 7.78
C CYS A 111 -33.26 0.05 9.24
N GLY A 112 -33.71 -1.11 9.73
CA GLY A 112 -33.97 -1.28 11.16
C GLY A 112 -32.69 -1.06 11.97
N GLU A 113 -32.84 -0.57 13.21
CA GLU A 113 -31.73 -0.20 14.10
C GLU A 113 -30.68 -1.30 14.27
N VAL A 114 -31.12 -2.57 14.27
CA VAL A 114 -30.24 -3.75 14.33
C VAL A 114 -29.30 -3.82 13.12
N TRP A 115 -29.81 -3.65 11.90
CA TRP A 115 -29.02 -3.72 10.67
C TRP A 115 -28.05 -2.54 10.56
N LYS A 116 -28.46 -1.36 11.02
CA LYS A 116 -27.59 -0.19 11.13
C LYS A 116 -26.41 -0.46 12.08
N GLY A 117 -26.69 -1.03 13.25
CA GLY A 117 -25.66 -1.44 14.21
C GLY A 117 -24.68 -2.47 13.63
N VAL A 118 -25.18 -3.47 12.91
CA VAL A 118 -24.33 -4.45 12.22
C VAL A 118 -23.44 -3.79 11.17
N ASN A 119 -23.99 -2.88 10.36
CA ASN A 119 -23.25 -2.17 9.31
C ASN A 119 -22.19 -1.20 9.88
N ASP A 120 -22.40 -0.66 11.08
CA ASP A 120 -21.43 0.22 11.72
C ASP A 120 -20.34 -0.55 12.49
N ILE A 121 -20.72 -1.60 13.22
CA ILE A 121 -19.84 -2.37 14.11
C ILE A 121 -18.95 -3.32 13.30
N PHE A 122 -19.50 -4.11 12.39
CA PHE A 122 -18.75 -5.17 11.70
C PHE A 122 -17.53 -4.63 10.94
N PRO A 123 -17.64 -3.56 10.13
CA PRO A 123 -16.49 -3.00 9.43
C PRO A 123 -15.50 -2.34 10.38
N LEU A 124 -15.97 -1.76 11.49
CA LEU A 124 -15.13 -1.16 12.52
C LEU A 124 -14.30 -2.23 13.24
N THR A 125 -14.90 -3.36 13.61
CA THR A 125 -14.20 -4.48 14.26
C THR A 125 -13.09 -5.03 13.36
N ILE A 126 -13.38 -5.23 12.07
CA ILE A 126 -12.38 -5.70 11.10
C ILE A 126 -11.26 -4.68 10.94
N PHE A 127 -11.59 -3.39 10.85
CA PHE A 127 -10.60 -2.32 10.77
C PHE A 127 -9.67 -2.32 11.98
N LEU A 128 -10.21 -2.40 13.19
CA LEU A 128 -9.43 -2.47 14.42
C LEU A 128 -8.54 -3.71 14.46
N PHE A 129 -9.06 -4.88 14.06
CA PHE A 129 -8.29 -6.12 13.97
C PHE A 129 -7.09 -6.01 13.03
N LEU A 130 -7.27 -5.43 11.84
CA LEU A 130 -6.18 -5.22 10.89
C LEU A 130 -5.13 -4.25 11.44
N TYR A 131 -5.56 -3.18 12.10
CA TYR A 131 -4.66 -2.19 12.69
C TYR A 131 -3.83 -2.74 13.85
N THR A 132 -4.45 -3.50 14.76
CA THR A 132 -3.75 -4.17 15.86
C THR A 132 -2.82 -5.26 15.34
N SER A 133 -3.20 -5.99 14.29
CA SER A 133 -2.34 -6.98 13.63
C SER A 133 -1.06 -6.36 13.08
N ILE A 134 -1.12 -5.15 12.51
CA ILE A 134 0.06 -4.44 12.02
C ILE A 134 0.97 -4.03 13.19
N LEU A 135 0.41 -3.46 14.26
CA LEU A 135 1.19 -3.10 15.45
C LEU A 135 1.86 -4.34 16.07
N LEU A 136 1.11 -5.43 16.17
CA LEU A 136 1.63 -6.71 16.68
C LEU A 136 2.73 -7.25 15.77
N SER A 137 2.57 -7.19 14.45
CA SER A 137 3.59 -7.63 13.48
C SER A 137 4.91 -6.88 13.67
N ALA A 138 4.86 -5.59 14.03
CA ALA A 138 6.02 -4.76 14.25
C ALA A 138 6.76 -5.12 15.55
N ILE A 139 6.03 -5.39 16.64
CA ILE A 139 6.60 -5.90 17.90
C ILE A 139 7.27 -7.25 17.67
N LEU A 140 6.58 -8.15 16.97
CA LEU A 140 7.08 -9.47 16.60
C LEU A 140 8.33 -9.40 15.70
N TYR A 141 8.58 -8.27 15.04
CA TYR A 141 9.76 -8.07 14.19
C TYR A 141 11.04 -7.72 14.96
N ILE A 142 10.93 -7.19 16.19
CA ILE A 142 12.08 -6.90 17.07
C ILE A 142 12.90 -8.16 17.39
N PRO A 143 12.32 -9.29 17.85
CA PRO A 143 13.09 -10.51 18.11
C PRO A 143 13.71 -11.10 16.83
N ILE A 144 13.02 -11.00 15.70
CA ILE A 144 13.56 -11.42 14.38
C ILE A 144 14.83 -10.61 14.04
N MET A 145 14.82 -9.31 14.34
CA MET A 145 15.95 -8.42 14.10
C MET A 145 17.17 -8.72 14.95
N ILE A 146 16.96 -9.00 16.24
CA ILE A 146 18.04 -9.41 17.14
C ILE A 146 18.66 -10.72 16.66
N HIS A 147 17.84 -11.67 16.21
CA HIS A 147 18.29 -12.94 15.68
C HIS A 147 19.11 -12.79 14.39
N ILE A 148 18.65 -12.01 13.41
CA ILE A 148 19.38 -11.80 12.15
C ILE A 148 20.76 -11.17 12.41
N ARG A 149 20.88 -10.24 13.36
CA ARG A 149 22.17 -9.65 13.75
C ARG A 149 23.14 -10.69 14.33
N LYS A 150 22.64 -11.72 15.01
CA LYS A 150 23.45 -12.84 15.53
C LYS A 150 24.08 -13.69 14.40
N PHE A 151 23.43 -13.76 13.24
CA PHE A 151 23.90 -14.50 12.05
C PHE A 151 24.51 -13.61 10.95
N ALA A 152 24.75 -12.32 11.24
CA ALA A 152 25.29 -11.34 10.28
C ALA A 152 26.70 -11.68 9.75
N HIS A 153 27.42 -12.61 10.41
CA HIS A 153 28.72 -13.10 9.99
C HIS A 153 28.65 -14.09 8.81
N LEU A 154 27.48 -14.65 8.49
CA LEU A 154 27.30 -15.60 7.39
C LEU A 154 27.14 -14.85 6.05
N PRO A 155 27.83 -15.27 4.97
CA PRO A 155 27.72 -14.65 3.64
C PRO A 155 26.28 -14.55 3.11
N MET A 156 25.42 -15.52 3.44
CA MET A 156 23.98 -15.50 3.13
C MET A 156 23.24 -14.29 3.75
N ALA A 157 23.67 -13.80 4.92
CA ALA A 157 23.08 -12.61 5.57
C ALA A 157 23.52 -11.31 4.88
N ILE A 158 24.71 -11.32 4.25
CA ILE A 158 25.26 -10.18 3.49
C ILE A 158 24.55 -10.04 2.12
N GLU A 159 24.06 -11.15 1.54
CA GLU A 159 23.39 -11.18 0.22
C GLU A 159 21.85 -11.30 0.24
N SER A 160 21.21 -11.55 1.38
CA SER A 160 19.75 -11.78 1.45
C SER A 160 18.89 -10.51 1.27
N ASN A 161 18.78 -10.06 0.02
CA ASN A 161 17.90 -8.97 -0.42
C ASN A 161 16.43 -9.05 0.06
N PRO A 162 15.76 -10.22 0.23
CA PRO A 162 14.35 -10.24 0.66
C PRO A 162 14.16 -9.99 2.17
N GLN A 163 15.11 -10.35 3.03
CA GLN A 163 14.95 -10.13 4.48
C GLN A 163 15.09 -8.64 4.85
N ARG A 164 16.07 -7.96 4.24
CA ARG A 164 16.30 -6.52 4.40
C ARG A 164 15.13 -5.69 3.87
N TYR A 165 14.53 -6.13 2.77
CA TYR A 165 13.33 -5.50 2.21
C TYR A 165 12.15 -5.50 3.18
N ILE A 166 11.78 -6.67 3.71
CA ILE A 166 10.62 -6.80 4.61
C ILE A 166 10.87 -6.02 5.91
N LEU A 167 12.11 -6.02 6.40
CA LEU A 167 12.53 -5.25 7.56
C LEU A 167 12.37 -3.74 7.34
N LEU A 168 12.93 -3.20 6.25
CA LEU A 168 12.81 -1.79 5.95
C LEU A 168 11.33 -1.40 5.79
N GLN A 169 10.57 -2.20 5.05
CA GLN A 169 9.15 -1.99 4.83
C GLN A 169 8.36 -1.95 6.16
N THR A 170 8.53 -2.94 7.02
CA THR A 170 7.84 -3.02 8.33
C THR A 170 8.24 -1.89 9.26
N SER A 171 9.53 -1.51 9.29
CA SER A 171 10.00 -0.37 10.11
C SER A 171 9.40 0.96 9.66
N VAL A 172 9.31 1.21 8.36
CA VAL A 172 8.76 2.46 7.82
C VAL A 172 7.25 2.52 8.05
N ILE A 173 6.53 1.40 7.88
CA ILE A 173 5.09 1.32 8.19
C ILE A 173 4.84 1.60 9.67
N LEU A 174 5.68 1.08 10.58
CA LEU A 174 5.55 1.33 12.02
C LEU A 174 5.73 2.81 12.34
N VAL A 175 6.82 3.42 11.87
CA VAL A 175 7.11 4.84 12.11
C VAL A 175 5.97 5.70 11.56
N PHE A 176 5.51 5.41 10.34
CA PHE A 176 4.37 6.10 9.74
C PHE A 176 3.13 6.04 10.63
N LYS A 177 2.75 4.84 11.12
CA LYS A 177 1.56 4.69 11.96
C LYS A 177 1.72 5.33 13.35
N LEU A 178 2.90 5.24 13.96
CA LEU A 178 3.17 5.88 15.27
C LEU A 178 3.06 7.41 15.18
N VAL A 179 3.49 8.02 14.06
CA VAL A 179 3.34 9.46 13.83
C VAL A 179 1.87 9.86 13.65
N CYS A 180 1.02 8.98 13.11
CA CYS A 180 -0.40 9.28 12.97
C CYS A 180 -1.17 9.22 14.30
N ILE A 181 -0.75 8.42 15.29
CA ILE A 181 -1.47 8.28 16.57
C ILE A 181 -1.65 9.63 17.30
N PRO A 182 -0.61 10.47 17.49
CA PRO A 182 -0.75 11.80 18.08
C PRO A 182 -1.74 12.72 17.34
N VAL A 183 -1.96 12.50 16.04
CA VAL A 183 -2.91 13.29 15.24
C VAL A 183 -4.35 12.93 15.57
N THR A 184 -4.63 11.75 16.16
CA THR A 184 -6.01 11.36 16.53
C THR A 184 -6.60 12.21 17.63
N ILE A 185 -5.82 12.53 18.65
CA ILE A 185 -6.27 13.26 19.85
C ILE A 185 -6.87 14.63 19.49
N PRO A 186 -6.17 15.51 18.73
CA PRO A 186 -6.75 16.78 18.34
C PRO A 186 -7.93 16.62 17.38
N VAL A 187 -7.92 15.63 16.48
CA VAL A 187 -9.03 15.43 15.53
C VAL A 187 -10.32 14.97 16.25
N ILE A 188 -10.20 14.12 17.26
CA ILE A 188 -11.35 13.77 18.14
C ILE A 188 -11.83 15.01 18.90
N SER A 189 -10.91 15.84 19.40
CA SER A 189 -11.27 17.09 20.11
C SER A 189 -12.00 18.10 19.22
N LEU A 190 -11.82 18.03 17.89
CA LEU A 190 -12.55 18.81 16.89
C LEU A 190 -13.94 18.23 16.56
N GLY A 191 -14.40 17.20 17.27
CA GLY A 191 -15.74 16.63 17.12
C GLY A 191 -15.87 15.58 16.01
N TRP A 192 -14.76 15.09 15.45
CA TRP A 192 -14.83 14.03 14.43
C TRP A 192 -15.22 12.69 15.06
N ASN A 193 -16.19 12.01 14.44
CA ASN A 193 -16.62 10.69 14.87
C ASN A 193 -15.60 9.59 14.48
N ILE A 194 -15.71 8.43 15.13
CA ILE A 194 -14.80 7.28 14.93
C ILE A 194 -14.85 6.77 13.47
N GLN A 195 -16.01 6.86 12.82
CA GLN A 195 -16.19 6.42 11.43
C GLN A 195 -15.42 7.32 10.44
N SER A 196 -15.45 8.64 10.62
CA SER A 196 -14.67 9.59 9.82
C SER A 196 -13.18 9.38 10.01
N LEU A 197 -12.73 9.11 11.24
CA LEU A 197 -11.34 8.76 11.52
C LEU A 197 -10.93 7.48 10.78
N LYS A 198 -11.76 6.42 10.83
CA LYS A 198 -11.53 5.18 10.07
C LYS A 198 -11.29 5.46 8.59
N TYR A 199 -12.17 6.25 7.95
CA TYR A 199 -12.03 6.58 6.53
C TYR A 199 -10.79 7.42 6.21
N LEU A 200 -10.43 8.35 7.10
CA LEU A 200 -9.21 9.15 6.97
C LEU A 200 -7.96 8.24 7.01
N TYR A 201 -7.88 7.34 7.99
CA TYR A 201 -6.78 6.38 8.10
C TYR A 201 -6.67 5.45 6.90
N MET A 202 -7.81 4.94 6.44
CA MET A 202 -7.89 4.10 5.27
C MET A 202 -7.41 4.83 4.01
N THR A 203 -7.77 6.11 3.86
CA THR A 203 -7.32 6.96 2.75
C THR A 203 -5.81 7.19 2.80
N LEU A 204 -5.27 7.50 3.99
CA LEU A 204 -3.83 7.66 4.17
C LEU A 204 -3.07 6.38 3.81
N ASP A 205 -3.56 5.23 4.25
CA ASP A 205 -2.97 3.91 3.98
C ASP A 205 -2.99 3.56 2.49
N ILE A 206 -4.05 3.92 1.75
CA ILE A 206 -4.17 3.73 0.29
C ILE A 206 -3.00 4.38 -0.46
N PHE A 207 -2.53 5.55 -0.03
CA PHE A 207 -1.39 6.21 -0.65
C PHE A 207 -0.05 5.77 -0.03
N ALA A 208 0.02 5.70 1.29
CA ALA A 208 1.27 5.47 2.00
C ALA A 208 1.81 4.05 1.79
N ILE A 209 0.97 3.01 1.92
CA ILE A 209 1.46 1.62 1.93
C ILE A 209 2.06 1.22 0.56
N PRO A 210 1.42 1.49 -0.59
CA PRO A 210 2.02 1.24 -1.89
C PRO A 210 3.34 1.97 -2.11
N LEU A 211 3.43 3.23 -1.69
CA LEU A 211 4.67 4.01 -1.78
C LEU A 211 5.76 3.41 -0.89
N ILE A 212 5.44 3.03 0.35
CA ILE A 212 6.39 2.39 1.26
C ILE A 212 6.88 1.06 0.70
N VAL A 213 5.99 0.23 0.13
CA VAL A 213 6.34 -1.03 -0.56
C VAL A 213 7.33 -0.76 -1.70
N GLN A 214 7.02 0.19 -2.59
CA GLN A 214 7.85 0.51 -3.75
C GLN A 214 9.21 1.08 -3.36
N MET A 215 9.22 2.04 -2.43
CA MET A 215 10.44 2.67 -1.93
C MET A 215 11.32 1.66 -1.20
N SER A 216 10.73 0.80 -0.37
CA SER A 216 11.47 -0.24 0.34
C SER A 216 12.11 -1.23 -0.64
N TYR A 217 11.42 -1.55 -1.74
CA TYR A 217 11.92 -2.44 -2.78
C TYR A 217 13.10 -1.81 -3.53
N LEU A 218 12.97 -0.54 -3.92
CA LEU A 218 14.02 0.21 -4.59
C LEU A 218 15.27 0.37 -3.71
N ILE A 219 15.09 0.74 -2.44
CA ILE A 219 16.18 0.93 -1.47
C ILE A 219 16.93 -0.38 -1.17
N SER A 220 16.22 -1.50 -1.18
CA SER A 220 16.80 -2.81 -0.86
C SER A 220 17.61 -3.41 -2.02
N ASN A 221 17.45 -2.91 -3.25
CA ASN A 221 18.23 -3.38 -4.41
C ASN A 221 19.34 -2.38 -4.73
N LYS A 222 20.60 -2.73 -4.40
CA LYS A 222 21.79 -1.88 -4.57
C LYS A 222 21.91 -1.31 -5.99
N ARG A 223 21.61 -2.10 -7.03
CA ARG A 223 21.61 -1.65 -8.43
C ARG A 223 20.52 -0.62 -8.69
N ASN A 224 19.32 -0.84 -8.16
CA ASN A 224 18.20 0.10 -8.31
C ASN A 224 18.47 1.42 -7.57
N VAL A 225 19.08 1.37 -6.37
CA VAL A 225 19.50 2.58 -5.65
C VAL A 225 20.52 3.38 -6.44
N THR A 226 21.57 2.73 -6.98
CA THR A 226 22.58 3.42 -7.78
C THR A 226 21.98 4.03 -9.04
N VAL A 227 21.08 3.32 -9.72
CA VAL A 227 20.34 3.86 -10.88
C VAL A 227 19.46 5.05 -10.49
N LEU A 228 18.68 4.92 -9.42
CA LEU A 228 17.78 5.97 -8.92
C LEU A 228 18.56 7.23 -8.50
N LEU A 229 19.61 7.08 -7.71
CA LEU A 229 20.50 8.19 -7.33
C LEU A 229 21.21 8.80 -8.54
N SER A 230 21.58 7.99 -9.54
CA SER A 230 22.15 8.51 -10.79
C SER A 230 21.14 9.26 -11.65
N SER A 231 19.86 8.88 -11.63
CA SER A 231 18.79 9.63 -12.31
C SER A 231 18.45 10.95 -11.60
N PHE A 232 18.62 11.02 -10.28
CA PHE A 232 18.45 12.25 -9.49
C PHE A 232 19.69 13.14 -9.44
N LYS A 233 20.83 12.74 -10.04
CA LYS A 233 21.97 13.65 -10.20
C LYS A 233 21.52 14.84 -11.05
N LEU A 234 21.54 16.04 -10.45
CA LEU A 234 21.21 17.31 -11.10
C LEU A 234 21.91 17.48 -12.45
N SER A 235 23.13 16.95 -12.61
CA SER A 235 23.88 16.94 -13.88
C SER A 235 23.13 16.26 -15.05
N ASN A 236 22.37 15.20 -14.78
CA ASN A 236 21.62 14.46 -15.78
C ASN A 236 20.29 15.15 -16.11
N ILE A 237 19.64 15.75 -15.11
CA ILE A 237 18.42 16.56 -15.29
C ILE A 237 18.74 17.83 -16.08
N LEU A 238 19.81 18.55 -15.72
CA LEU A 238 20.34 19.70 -16.47
C LEU A 238 20.79 19.31 -17.89
N GLY A 239 21.36 18.12 -18.06
CA GLY A 239 21.73 17.57 -19.38
C GLY A 239 20.52 17.31 -20.30
N LEU A 240 19.38 16.89 -19.74
CA LEU A 240 18.12 16.72 -20.48
C LEU A 240 17.55 18.06 -20.97
N PHE A 241 17.59 19.10 -20.13
CA PHE A 241 17.20 20.45 -20.54
C PHE A 241 18.17 21.03 -21.58
N ARG A 242 19.47 20.78 -21.46
CA ARG A 242 20.50 21.22 -22.43
C ARG A 242 20.37 20.53 -23.79
N LYS A 243 20.01 19.25 -23.84
CA LYS A 243 19.77 18.53 -25.11
C LYS A 243 18.56 19.04 -25.88
N LYS A 244 17.51 19.49 -25.18
CA LYS A 244 16.28 20.01 -25.82
C LYS A 244 16.46 21.41 -26.44
N VAL A 245 17.44 22.18 -25.96
CA VAL A 245 17.79 23.50 -26.52
C VAL A 245 18.62 23.38 -27.80
N ASN A 246 19.43 22.33 -27.95
CA ASN A 246 20.32 22.16 -29.10
C ASN A 246 19.67 21.47 -30.32
N SER A 247 18.39 21.07 -30.25
CA SER A 247 17.67 20.43 -31.37
C SER A 247 16.75 21.40 -32.13
N VAL A 248 16.92 22.71 -31.94
CA VAL A 248 16.22 23.75 -32.72
C VAL A 248 17.27 24.63 -33.40
N THR A 249 17.89 24.10 -34.46
CA THR A 249 18.60 24.92 -35.46
C THR A 249 17.83 24.81 -36.78
N PRO A 250 17.44 25.92 -37.40
CA PRO A 250 16.66 25.92 -38.64
C PRO A 250 17.48 25.37 -39.81
N GLU A 251 16.85 24.56 -40.67
CA GLU A 251 17.44 24.10 -41.93
C GLU A 251 17.78 25.30 -42.83
N PRO A 252 18.96 25.33 -43.47
CA PRO A 252 19.25 26.34 -44.48
C PRO A 252 18.42 26.04 -45.74
N VAL A 253 17.60 27.01 -46.13
CA VAL A 253 16.93 27.03 -47.44
C VAL A 253 17.99 27.28 -48.50
N ASN A 254 18.36 26.25 -49.25
CA ASN A 254 19.11 26.41 -50.50
C ASN A 254 18.13 26.56 -51.65
N SER A 255 18.00 27.78 -52.16
CA SER A 255 17.32 28.10 -53.42
C SER A 255 18.35 28.29 -54.53
N TYR A 256 18.25 27.43 -55.55
CA TYR A 256 18.73 27.48 -56.95
C TYR A 256 20.14 27.98 -57.25
#